data_AF-T1DS78-F1
#
_entry.id   AF-T1DS78-F1
#
_cell.length_a   1.000
_cell.length_b   1.000
_cell.length_c   1.000
_cell.angle_alpha   90.00
_cell.angle_beta   90.00
_cell.angle_gamma   90.00
#
_symmetry.space_group_name_H-M   'P 1'
#
loop_
_entity.id
_entity.type
_entity.pdbx_description
1 polymer ?
#
loop_
_entity_poly.entity_id
_entity_poly.type
_entity_poly.pdbx_seq_one_letter_code
_entity_poly.pdbx_strand_id
1 'polypeptide(L)'
;SYNTRSQLDKHKAHHLNPKEQQCGTCLAAFLTQKDFDEHRCITYRENYICCDRDFKFHFHYNKHMFLVHGEHTNVRVKPAEGLLMGQFRAMRKQEERCGKCGQEFPTRTSKKQHMATCDGPNYYIVEYIDNSSSAPDQLDLPPAKSDST
;
A
#
# COMPACT_ATOMS: atom_id res chain seq x y z
N SER A 1 -3.89 -23.62 -13.27
CA SER A 1 -4.79 -24.48 -14.06
C SER A 1 -4.19 -25.86 -14.09
N TYR A 2 -5.00 -26.92 -14.06
CA TYR A 2 -4.53 -28.31 -14.04
C TYR A 2 -5.00 -29.03 -15.30
N ASN A 3 -4.12 -29.81 -15.91
CA ASN A 3 -4.42 -30.48 -17.19
C ASN A 3 -5.20 -31.79 -16.98
N THR A 4 -5.28 -32.30 -15.75
CA THR A 4 -6.02 -33.52 -15.42
C THR A 4 -6.79 -33.38 -14.11
N ARG A 5 -7.88 -34.15 -13.98
CA ARG A 5 -8.70 -34.20 -12.76
C ARG A 5 -7.89 -34.68 -11.55
N SER A 6 -7.04 -35.70 -11.73
CA SER A 6 -6.16 -36.22 -10.68
C SER A 6 -5.22 -35.13 -10.13
N GLN A 7 -4.64 -34.28 -10.99
CA GLN A 7 -3.79 -33.17 -10.54
C GLN A 7 -4.57 -32.13 -9.74
N LEU A 8 -5.79 -31.78 -10.18
CA LEU A 8 -6.66 -30.85 -9.45
C LEU A 8 -7.05 -31.42 -8.09
N ASP A 9 -7.38 -32.71 -8.01
CA ASP A 9 -7.77 -33.34 -6.75
C ASP A 9 -6.59 -33.45 -5.79
N LYS A 10 -5.39 -33.78 -6.27
CA LYS A 10 -4.16 -33.72 -5.47
C LYS A 10 -3.89 -32.32 -4.94
N HIS A 11 -4.08 -31.29 -5.77
CA HIS A 11 -3.95 -29.90 -5.33
C HIS A 11 -4.95 -29.52 -4.24
N LYS A 12 -6.23 -29.89 -4.41
CA LYS A 12 -7.26 -29.64 -3.39
C LYS A 12 -6.95 -30.36 -2.07
N ALA A 13 -6.48 -31.60 -2.14
CA ALA A 13 -6.07 -32.37 -0.97
C ALA A 13 -4.92 -31.71 -0.20
N HIS A 14 -4.03 -30.98 -0.89
CA HIS A 14 -2.93 -30.25 -0.27
C HIS A 14 -3.41 -29.07 0.60
N HIS A 15 -4.50 -28.40 0.22
CA HIS A 15 -5.11 -27.37 1.09
C HIS A 15 -5.67 -27.95 2.40
N LEU A 16 -6.15 -29.19 2.36
CA LEU A 16 -6.65 -29.89 3.56
C LEU A 16 -5.52 -30.41 4.45
N ASN A 17 -4.34 -30.66 3.88
CA ASN A 17 -3.17 -31.20 4.56
C ASN A 17 -1.90 -30.43 4.16
N PRO A 18 -1.75 -29.16 4.59
CA PRO A 18 -0.55 -28.38 4.30
C PRO A 18 0.65 -28.95 5.06
N LYS A 19 1.84 -28.71 4.52
CA LYS A 19 3.10 -29.06 5.21
C LYS A 19 3.38 -28.11 6.37
N GLU A 20 4.35 -28.47 7.21
CA GLU A 20 4.89 -27.57 8.23
C GLU A 20 5.32 -26.24 7.59
N GLN A 21 5.06 -25.13 8.29
CA GLN A 21 5.37 -23.77 7.83
C GLN A 21 4.75 -23.42 6.47
N GLN A 22 3.63 -24.05 6.12
CA GLN A 22 2.88 -23.76 4.90
C GLN A 22 1.46 -23.29 5.22
N CYS A 23 1.04 -22.22 4.56
CA CYS A 23 -0.32 -21.70 4.72
C CYS A 23 -1.34 -22.64 4.08
N GLY A 24 -2.30 -23.19 4.85
CA GLY A 24 -3.38 -24.02 4.31
C GLY A 24 -4.30 -23.29 3.31
N THR A 25 -4.35 -21.96 3.35
CA THR A 25 -5.23 -21.17 2.47
C THR A 25 -4.57 -20.81 1.14
N CYS A 26 -3.32 -20.34 1.14
CA CYS A 26 -2.61 -19.93 -0.09
C CYS A 26 -1.47 -20.87 -0.51
N LEU A 27 -1.14 -21.88 0.29
CA LEU A 27 -0.03 -22.82 0.10
C LEU A 27 1.35 -22.17 -0.02
N ALA A 28 1.49 -20.90 0.38
CA ALA A 28 2.79 -20.27 0.54
C ALA A 28 3.59 -21.00 1.62
N ALA A 29 4.82 -21.39 1.29
CA ALA A 29 5.75 -22.03 2.19
C ALA A 29 6.78 -21.00 2.67
N PHE A 30 7.12 -21.08 3.95
CA PHE A 30 8.06 -20.17 4.61
C PHE A 30 9.27 -20.95 5.11
N LEU A 31 10.43 -20.30 5.16
CA LEU A 31 11.68 -20.92 5.60
C LEU A 31 11.80 -20.95 7.13
N THR A 32 11.12 -20.03 7.81
CA THR A 32 11.17 -19.89 9.26
C THR A 32 9.76 -19.85 9.85
N GLN A 33 9.64 -20.29 11.11
CA GLN A 33 8.38 -20.25 11.84
C GLN A 33 7.90 -18.80 12.02
N LYS A 34 8.83 -17.87 12.26
CA LYS A 34 8.52 -16.44 12.42
C LYS A 34 7.85 -15.86 11.17
N ASP A 35 8.39 -16.12 9.98
CA ASP A 35 7.80 -15.61 8.74
C ASP A 35 6.42 -16.22 8.47
N PHE A 36 6.22 -17.47 8.88
CA PHE A 36 4.91 -18.14 8.80
C PHE A 36 3.90 -17.53 9.79
N ASP A 37 4.32 -17.20 11.00
CA ASP A 37 3.45 -16.58 12.01
C ASP A 37 3.08 -15.13 11.63
N GLU A 38 4.00 -14.41 10.99
CA GLU A 38 3.77 -13.05 10.46
C GLU A 38 2.97 -13.06 9.13
N HIS A 39 2.83 -14.23 8.49
CA HIS A 39 2.13 -14.35 7.22
C HIS A 39 0.66 -13.94 7.33
N ARG A 40 0.23 -13.07 6.41
CA ARG A 40 -1.17 -12.72 6.22
C ARG A 40 -1.67 -13.19 4.86
N CYS A 41 -2.59 -14.14 4.87
CA CYS A 41 -3.24 -14.61 3.65
C CYS A 41 -4.14 -13.53 3.05
N ILE A 42 -4.34 -13.60 1.73
CA ILE A 42 -5.19 -12.68 0.99
C ILE A 42 -6.62 -12.75 1.53
N THR A 43 -7.20 -11.59 1.82
CA THR A 43 -8.61 -11.44 2.17
C THR A 43 -9.32 -10.65 1.09
N TYR A 44 -10.44 -11.15 0.59
CA TYR A 44 -11.20 -10.44 -0.44
C TYR A 44 -12.19 -9.45 0.17
N ARG A 45 -12.29 -8.25 -0.44
CA ARG A 45 -13.31 -7.23 -0.16
C ARG A 45 -13.90 -6.70 -1.46
N GLU A 46 -15.01 -5.99 -1.38
CA GLU A 46 -15.68 -5.37 -2.54
C GLU A 46 -14.97 -4.09 -3.02
N ASN A 47 -14.40 -3.31 -2.09
CA ASN A 47 -13.75 -2.04 -2.37
C ASN A 47 -12.57 -1.78 -1.43
N TYR A 48 -11.84 -0.69 -1.68
CA TYR A 48 -10.70 -0.23 -0.87
C TYR A 48 -11.06 1.06 -0.11
N ILE A 49 -12.27 1.13 0.47
CA ILE A 49 -12.73 2.32 1.20
C ILE A 49 -12.45 2.14 2.70
N CYS A 50 -11.85 3.15 3.31
CA CYS A 50 -11.67 3.27 4.76
C CYS A 50 -11.57 4.76 5.14
N CYS A 51 -12.05 5.16 6.32
CA CYS A 51 -12.05 6.57 6.77
C CYS A 51 -12.62 7.54 5.71
N ASP A 52 -13.76 7.16 5.11
CA ASP A 52 -14.44 7.90 4.02
C ASP A 52 -13.54 8.22 2.82
N ARG A 53 -12.53 7.38 2.56
CA ARG A 53 -11.57 7.54 1.47
C ARG A 53 -11.41 6.24 0.68
N ASP A 54 -11.60 6.31 -0.65
CA ASP A 54 -11.21 5.21 -1.55
C ASP A 54 -9.71 5.25 -1.84
N PHE A 55 -8.99 4.22 -1.42
CA PHE A 55 -7.56 4.06 -1.65
C PHE A 55 -7.22 3.53 -3.04
N LYS A 56 -8.22 3.08 -3.81
CA LYS A 56 -8.17 2.62 -5.22
C LYS A 56 -7.33 1.36 -5.48
N PHE A 57 -6.23 1.20 -4.76
CA PHE A 57 -5.27 0.11 -4.88
C PHE A 57 -5.01 -0.53 -3.52
N HIS A 58 -4.91 -1.85 -3.53
CA HIS A 58 -4.56 -2.67 -2.36
C HIS A 58 -3.33 -2.18 -1.59
N PHE A 59 -2.27 -1.74 -2.28
CA PHE A 59 -1.04 -1.28 -1.63
C PHE A 59 -1.31 -0.08 -0.71
N HIS A 60 -2.03 0.93 -1.21
CA HIS A 60 -2.35 2.12 -0.42
C HIS A 60 -3.33 1.81 0.70
N TYR A 61 -4.31 0.93 0.45
CA TYR A 61 -5.26 0.48 1.46
C TYR A 61 -4.56 -0.26 2.60
N ASN A 62 -3.76 -1.30 2.29
CA ASN A 62 -3.08 -2.09 3.32
C ASN A 62 -2.07 -1.23 4.09
N LYS A 63 -1.37 -0.30 3.41
CA LYS A 63 -0.50 0.68 4.08
C LYS A 63 -1.28 1.59 5.02
N HIS A 64 -2.46 2.06 4.62
CA HIS A 64 -3.33 2.86 5.48
C HIS A 64 -3.81 2.07 6.70
N MET A 65 -4.26 0.83 6.52
CA MET A 65 -4.66 -0.04 7.62
C MET A 65 -3.53 -0.21 8.64
N PHE A 66 -2.31 -0.42 8.16
CA PHE A 66 -1.15 -0.54 9.04
C PHE A 66 -0.82 0.75 9.77
N LEU A 67 -0.73 1.89 9.06
CA LEU A 67 -0.27 3.16 9.65
C LEU A 67 -1.31 3.86 10.52
N VAL A 68 -2.60 3.73 10.21
CA VAL A 68 -3.68 4.46 10.90
C VAL A 68 -4.40 3.58 11.91
N HIS A 69 -4.57 2.29 11.61
CA HIS A 69 -5.30 1.36 12.48
C HIS A 69 -4.39 0.33 13.16
N GLY A 70 -3.09 0.29 12.85
CA GLY A 70 -2.17 -0.71 13.38
C GLY A 70 -2.43 -2.12 12.85
N GLU A 71 -3.29 -2.29 11.83
CA GLU A 71 -3.73 -3.59 11.37
C GLU A 71 -2.95 -4.06 10.13
N HIS A 72 -2.18 -5.14 10.29
CA HIS A 72 -1.50 -5.77 9.16
C HIS A 72 -2.49 -6.58 8.32
N THR A 73 -2.79 -6.08 7.12
CA THR A 73 -3.81 -6.64 6.23
C THR A 73 -3.24 -6.97 4.85
N ASN A 74 -3.85 -7.96 4.18
CA ASN A 74 -3.54 -8.31 2.80
C ASN A 74 -4.83 -8.33 1.96
N VAL A 75 -5.52 -7.19 1.92
CA VAL A 75 -6.81 -7.09 1.23
C VAL A 75 -6.63 -7.04 -0.29
N ARG A 76 -7.53 -7.70 -1.01
CA ARG A 76 -7.67 -7.63 -2.47
C ARG A 76 -9.13 -7.47 -2.87
N VAL A 77 -9.37 -6.75 -3.95
CA VAL A 77 -10.69 -6.66 -4.60
C VAL A 77 -10.71 -7.57 -5.81
N LYS A 78 -11.75 -8.40 -5.92
CA LYS A 78 -11.98 -9.26 -7.10
C LYS A 78 -12.74 -8.44 -8.15
N PRO A 79 -12.25 -8.32 -9.39
CA PRO A 79 -13.03 -7.74 -10.49
C PRO A 79 -14.31 -8.55 -10.74
N ALA A 80 -15.32 -7.89 -11.32
CA ALA A 80 -16.48 -8.58 -11.86
C ALA A 80 -16.06 -9.67 -12.86
N GLU A 81 -16.84 -10.75 -12.94
CA GLU A 81 -16.50 -11.88 -13.80
C GLU A 81 -16.37 -11.44 -15.27
N GLY A 82 -15.35 -11.96 -15.96
CA GLY A 82 -15.03 -11.59 -17.33
C GLY A 82 -14.26 -10.27 -17.48
N LEU A 83 -14.05 -9.50 -16.41
CA LEU A 83 -13.37 -8.21 -16.48
C LEU A 83 -11.90 -8.31 -16.03
N LEU A 84 -10.99 -7.86 -16.89
CA LEU A 84 -9.59 -7.70 -16.51
C LEU A 84 -9.46 -6.60 -15.45
N MET A 85 -8.48 -6.74 -14.56
CA MET A 85 -8.22 -5.77 -13.50
C MET A 85 -8.00 -4.34 -14.05
N GLY A 86 -7.34 -4.20 -15.21
CA GLY A 86 -7.13 -2.90 -15.86
C GLY A 86 -8.45 -2.26 -16.30
N GLN A 87 -9.35 -3.03 -16.91
CA GLN A 87 -10.66 -2.55 -17.36
C GLN A 87 -11.57 -2.24 -16.16
N PHE A 88 -11.54 -3.07 -15.12
CA PHE A 88 -12.23 -2.80 -13.85
C PHE A 88 -11.81 -1.47 -13.23
N ARG A 89 -10.51 -1.13 -13.29
CA ARG A 89 -9.99 0.16 -12.82
C ARG A 89 -10.43 1.32 -13.71
N ALA A 90 -10.44 1.14 -15.03
CA ALA A 90 -10.86 2.17 -15.99
C ALA A 90 -12.37 2.48 -15.90
N MET A 91 -13.19 1.48 -15.59
CA MET A 91 -14.65 1.64 -15.44
C MET A 91 -15.06 2.32 -14.13
N ARG A 92 -14.18 2.38 -13.12
CA ARG A 92 -14.48 3.08 -11.88
C ARG A 92 -14.53 4.60 -12.12
N LYS A 93 -15.65 5.23 -11.71
CA LYS A 93 -15.74 6.68 -11.63
C LYS A 93 -14.69 7.18 -10.64
N GLN A 94 -13.73 7.96 -11.13
CA GLN A 94 -12.65 8.47 -10.31
C GLN A 94 -13.12 9.73 -9.58
N GLU A 95 -13.48 9.58 -8.32
CA GLU A 95 -13.67 10.74 -7.43
C GLU A 95 -12.30 11.33 -7.10
N GLU A 96 -12.18 12.64 -7.31
CA GLU A 96 -10.96 13.39 -7.07
C GLU A 96 -11.11 14.17 -5.77
N ARG A 97 -10.31 13.83 -4.76
CA ARG A 97 -10.34 14.52 -3.48
C ARG A 97 -9.18 15.50 -3.32
N CYS A 98 -9.44 16.67 -2.74
CA CYS A 98 -8.39 17.59 -2.32
C CYS A 98 -7.68 17.02 -1.08
N GLY A 99 -6.35 16.90 -1.14
CA GLY A 99 -5.56 16.41 -0.01
C GLY A 99 -5.52 17.36 1.19
N LYS A 100 -5.81 18.65 0.97
CA LYS A 100 -5.86 19.66 2.02
C LYS A 100 -7.21 19.62 2.74
N CYS A 101 -8.30 20.03 2.11
CA CYS A 101 -9.64 20.13 2.72
C CYS A 101 -10.52 18.88 2.65
N GLY A 102 -10.10 17.84 1.93
CA GLY A 102 -10.90 16.63 1.79
C GLY A 102 -12.14 16.76 0.90
N GLN A 103 -12.36 17.91 0.25
CA GLN A 103 -13.48 18.14 -0.67
C GLN A 103 -13.37 17.27 -1.93
N GLU A 104 -14.51 16.77 -2.39
CA GLU A 104 -14.64 15.90 -3.55
C GLU A 104 -14.96 16.69 -4.83
N PHE A 105 -14.37 16.24 -5.93
CA PHE A 105 -14.44 16.87 -7.23
C PHE A 105 -14.78 15.84 -8.30
N PRO A 106 -15.66 16.19 -9.26
CA PRO A 106 -16.05 15.28 -10.34
C PRO A 106 -14.94 15.07 -11.37
N THR A 107 -13.99 16.00 -11.50
CA THR A 107 -12.89 15.92 -12.47
C THR A 107 -11.56 16.38 -11.88
N ARG A 108 -10.45 15.86 -12.42
CA ARG A 108 -9.09 16.31 -12.05
C ARG A 108 -8.90 17.81 -12.28
N THR A 109 -9.50 18.37 -13.34
CA THR A 109 -9.42 19.80 -13.65
C THR A 109 -10.10 20.63 -12.57
N SER A 110 -11.30 20.26 -12.14
CA SER A 110 -12.02 20.96 -11.07
C SER A 110 -11.28 20.92 -9.73
N LYS A 111 -10.68 19.77 -9.38
CA LYS A 111 -9.77 19.68 -8.22
C LYS A 111 -8.56 20.60 -8.38
N LYS A 112 -7.93 20.64 -9.55
CA LYS A 112 -6.73 21.47 -9.79
C LYS A 112 -7.05 22.95 -9.66
N GLN A 113 -8.20 23.38 -10.17
CA GLN A 113 -8.68 24.75 -10.01
C GLN A 113 -8.95 25.08 -8.53
N HIS A 114 -9.61 24.17 -7.81
CA HIS A 114 -9.82 24.32 -6.38
C HIS A 114 -8.50 24.38 -5.59
N MET A 115 -7.48 23.59 -5.96
CA MET A 115 -6.19 23.61 -5.26
C MET A 115 -5.48 24.97 -5.32
N ALA A 116 -5.80 25.82 -6.31
CA ALA A 116 -5.25 27.18 -6.39
C ALA A 116 -5.82 28.12 -5.31
N THR A 117 -7.01 27.83 -4.79
CA THR A 117 -7.71 28.64 -3.78
C THR A 117 -7.96 27.88 -2.47
N CYS A 118 -7.43 26.66 -2.35
CA CYS A 118 -7.63 25.81 -1.19
C CYS A 118 -6.49 25.96 -0.19
N ASP A 119 -6.79 26.57 0.96
CA ASP A 119 -5.90 26.68 2.11
C ASP A 119 -6.04 25.52 3.12
N GLY A 120 -6.98 24.59 2.89
CA GLY A 120 -7.19 23.43 3.75
C GLY A 120 -7.79 23.77 5.13
N PRO A 121 -8.06 22.76 5.97
CA PRO A 121 -8.39 22.92 7.37
C PRO A 121 -7.06 22.98 8.11
N ASN A 122 -6.66 24.17 8.55
CA ASN A 122 -5.52 24.45 9.46
C ASN A 122 -4.53 23.29 9.61
N TYR A 123 -3.50 23.27 8.77
CA TYR A 123 -2.34 22.40 9.00
C TYR A 123 -1.75 22.74 10.37
N TYR A 124 -1.53 21.73 11.21
CA TYR A 124 -0.70 21.88 12.39
C TYR A 124 0.70 22.28 11.93
N ILE A 125 1.11 23.52 12.21
CA ILE A 125 2.51 23.92 12.15
C ILE A 125 3.26 23.00 13.11
N VAL A 126 4.05 22.08 12.60
CA VAL A 126 5.09 21.44 13.40
C VAL A 126 6.19 22.49 13.49
N GLU A 127 6.14 23.31 14.54
CA GLU A 127 7.24 24.19 14.89
C GLU A 127 8.42 23.28 15.28
N TYR A 128 9.42 23.23 14.41
CA TYR A 128 10.72 22.72 14.80
C TYR A 128 11.28 23.73 15.79
N ILE A 129 11.38 23.33 17.06
CA ILE A 129 12.10 24.08 18.08
C ILE A 129 13.57 24.07 17.65
N ASP A 130 14.03 25.17 17.07
CA ASP A 130 15.45 25.41 16.82
C ASP A 130 16.15 25.56 18.18
N ASN A 131 16.66 24.45 18.70
CA ASN A 131 17.56 24.48 19.85
C ASN A 131 18.95 24.90 19.36
N SER A 132 19.05 26.17 18.99
CA SER A 132 20.28 26.86 18.63
C SER A 132 21.14 27.07 19.86
N SER A 133 21.81 26.01 20.30
CA SER A 133 22.94 26.13 21.20
C SER A 133 23.78 24.85 21.20
N SER A 134 24.71 24.73 20.24
CA SER A 134 26.15 24.52 20.53
C SER A 134 26.96 24.11 19.29
N ALA A 135 27.99 24.93 19.00
CA ALA A 135 29.21 24.70 18.23
C ALA A 135 29.15 24.59 16.67
N PRO A 136 30.06 25.27 15.94
CA PRO A 136 30.17 25.16 14.49
C PRO A 136 30.89 23.86 14.10
N ASP A 137 30.20 23.01 13.35
CA ASP A 137 30.75 21.79 12.77
C ASP A 137 31.60 22.16 11.54
N GLN A 138 32.92 22.00 11.64
CA GLN A 138 33.84 22.19 10.53
C GLN A 138 33.60 21.07 9.50
N LEU A 139 33.17 21.43 8.29
CA LEU A 139 33.21 20.51 7.16
C LEU A 139 34.67 20.31 6.74
N ASP A 140 35.27 19.20 7.15
CA ASP A 140 36.50 18.70 6.55
C ASP A 140 36.26 18.32 5.10
N LEU A 141 36.88 19.07 4.19
CA LEU A 141 36.97 18.72 2.77
C LEU A 141 37.89 17.49 2.60
N PRO A 142 37.55 16.52 1.75
CA PRO A 142 38.45 15.41 1.44
C PRO A 142 39.70 15.93 0.68
N PRO A 143 40.89 15.35 0.93
CA PRO A 143 42.12 15.81 0.30
C PRO A 143 42.12 15.57 -1.21
N ALA A 144 42.53 16.61 -1.94
CA ALA A 144 42.76 16.57 -3.38
C ALA A 144 43.91 15.60 -3.70
N LYS A 145 43.68 14.72 -4.68
CA LYS A 145 44.74 13.90 -5.29
C LYS A 145 45.63 14.83 -6.12
N SER A 146 46.90 14.96 -5.76
CA SER A 146 47.93 15.56 -6.58
C SER A 146 48.50 14.50 -7.52
N ASP A 147 48.32 14.68 -8.82
CA ASP A 147 49.09 13.98 -9.84
C ASP A 147 50.53 14.52 -9.84
N SER A 148 51.49 13.61 -9.72
CA SER A 148 52.93 13.89 -9.78
C SER A 148 53.42 13.68 -11.20
N THR A 149 54.07 14.69 -11.77
CA THR A 149 55.28 14.56 -12.58
C THR A 149 56.17 15.75 -12.26
#